data_AF-A0A523TL84-F1
#
_entry.id   AF-A0A523TL84-F1
#
_cell.length_a   1.000
_cell.length_b   1.000
_cell.length_c   1.000
_cell.angle_alpha   90.00
_cell.angle_beta   90.00
_cell.angle_gamma   90.00
#
_symmetry.space_group_name_H-M   'P 1'
#
loop_
_entity.id
_entity.type
_entity.pdbx_description
1 polymer ?
#
loop_
_entity_poly.entity_id
_entity_poly.type
_entity_poly.pdbx_seq_one_letter_code
_entity_poly.pdbx_strand_id
1 'polypeptide(L)'
;MVTTFNLFTSVSWIITGIISAVLSTLFLGKNPKKRLNQLFSAGFIAWSLSMVFNGIVFAVASRSLTVANIFRDLTVVFGILSAFILFAAAYGIYFGAESLNWLLYISLIVIAGVLSGFGAVNDWVTQDGLGGFKTTDNLVGKICTQIITAVFVIAANVLLILTYRSSKNPQAKKRVGYFVIGYSTIIIGLLMFVIDSFIQISPYVFPTFALIAWVMGPILMLIGFYVKTKSVSSTLAQESAAMSESQLLKTKQEQKIE
;
A
#
# COMPACT_ATOMS: atom_id res chain seq x y z
N MET A 1 -10.99 -10.77 -30.65
CA MET A 1 -11.61 -9.43 -30.78
C MET A 1 -11.59 -8.78 -29.40
N VAL A 2 -11.33 -7.47 -29.27
CA VAL A 2 -11.41 -6.80 -27.95
C VAL A 2 -12.89 -6.56 -27.64
N THR A 3 -13.38 -7.09 -26.52
CA THR A 3 -14.78 -6.90 -26.10
C THR A 3 -14.96 -5.53 -25.42
N THR A 4 -16.20 -5.03 -25.35
CA THR A 4 -16.53 -3.80 -24.60
C THR A 4 -16.10 -3.88 -23.13
N PHE A 5 -16.22 -5.07 -22.53
CA PHE A 5 -15.74 -5.35 -21.19
C PHE A 5 -14.21 -5.25 -21.08
N ASN A 6 -13.48 -5.80 -22.04
CA ASN A 6 -12.02 -5.71 -22.08
C ASN A 6 -11.55 -4.26 -22.27
N LEU A 7 -12.27 -3.47 -23.06
CA LEU A 7 -11.99 -2.04 -23.23
C LEU A 7 -12.25 -1.26 -21.93
N PHE A 8 -13.41 -1.46 -21.30
CA PHE A 8 -13.75 -0.83 -20.02
C PHE A 8 -12.70 -1.14 -18.96
N THR A 9 -12.42 -2.43 -18.72
CA THR A 9 -11.44 -2.85 -17.72
C THR A 9 -10.07 -2.26 -18.02
N SER A 10 -9.58 -2.39 -19.26
CA SER A 10 -8.26 -1.87 -19.65
C SER A 10 -8.11 -0.37 -19.36
N VAL A 11 -9.08 0.43 -19.79
CA VAL A 11 -9.06 1.88 -19.59
C VAL A 11 -9.14 2.22 -18.11
N SER A 12 -10.04 1.57 -17.35
CA SER A 12 -10.20 1.83 -15.92
C SER A 12 -8.94 1.48 -15.12
N TRP A 13 -8.30 0.35 -15.41
CA TRP A 13 -7.03 -0.03 -14.76
C TRP A 13 -5.91 0.97 -15.04
N ILE A 14 -5.77 1.42 -16.29
CA ILE A 14 -4.76 2.41 -16.68
C ILE A 14 -5.00 3.74 -15.97
N ILE A 15 -6.25 4.23 -15.95
CA ILE A 15 -6.60 5.48 -15.25
C ILE A 15 -6.30 5.37 -13.75
N THR A 16 -6.70 4.27 -13.10
CA THR A 16 -6.37 4.02 -11.69
C THR A 16 -4.86 3.99 -11.43
N GLY A 17 -4.10 3.41 -12.35
CA GLY A 17 -2.64 3.43 -12.31
C GLY A 17 -2.09 4.86 -12.37
N ILE A 18 -2.50 5.66 -13.36
CA ILE A 18 -2.06 7.05 -13.52
C ILE A 18 -2.39 7.88 -12.27
N ILE A 19 -3.61 7.75 -11.73
CA ILE A 19 -3.99 8.44 -10.48
C ILE A 19 -3.05 8.02 -9.33
N SER A 20 -2.74 6.73 -9.21
CA SER A 20 -1.84 6.21 -8.18
C SER A 20 -0.41 6.76 -8.31
N ALA A 21 0.11 6.91 -9.55
CA ALA A 21 1.39 7.55 -9.81
C ALA A 21 1.40 9.02 -9.37
N VAL A 22 0.34 9.77 -9.71
CA VAL A 22 0.18 11.16 -9.27
C VAL A 22 0.19 11.24 -7.74
N LEU A 23 -0.63 10.41 -7.07
CA LEU A 23 -0.66 10.37 -5.61
C LEU A 23 0.70 10.04 -5.00
N SER A 24 1.46 9.12 -5.61
CA SER A 24 2.81 8.79 -5.17
C SER A 24 3.75 10.01 -5.14
N THR A 25 3.73 10.84 -6.19
CA THR A 25 4.55 12.06 -6.23
C THR A 25 4.18 13.05 -5.11
N LEU A 26 2.91 13.11 -4.73
CA LEU A 26 2.44 13.95 -3.61
C LEU A 26 2.96 13.47 -2.24
N PHE A 27 3.11 12.16 -2.03
CA PHE A 27 3.73 11.63 -0.81
C PHE A 27 5.21 12.02 -0.70
N LEU A 28 5.95 11.95 -1.81
CA LEU A 28 7.36 12.37 -1.91
C LEU A 28 7.51 13.88 -1.71
N GLY A 29 6.65 14.68 -2.34
CA GLY A 29 6.73 16.14 -2.36
C GLY A 29 6.64 16.80 -0.99
N LYS A 30 5.99 16.16 0.01
CA LYS A 30 5.89 16.72 1.36
C LYS A 30 7.23 16.73 2.12
N ASN A 31 8.00 15.64 2.06
CA ASN A 31 9.34 15.57 2.64
C ASN A 31 10.12 14.39 2.03
N PRO A 32 10.94 14.64 0.99
CA PRO A 32 11.58 13.57 0.22
C PRO A 32 12.68 12.84 1.00
N LYS A 33 13.20 13.43 2.09
CA LYS A 33 14.26 12.82 2.91
C LYS A 33 13.70 11.85 3.95
N LYS A 34 12.39 11.84 4.19
CA LYS A 34 11.79 10.98 5.21
C LYS A 34 11.55 9.58 4.66
N ARG A 35 12.21 8.57 5.23
CA ARG A 35 12.11 7.14 4.83
C ARG A 35 10.66 6.66 4.67
N LEU A 36 9.78 7.02 5.60
CA LEU A 36 8.35 6.67 5.52
C LEU A 36 7.69 7.23 4.26
N ASN A 37 7.96 8.49 3.88
CA ASN A 37 7.41 9.07 2.66
C ASN A 37 7.91 8.33 1.42
N GLN A 38 9.20 7.97 1.41
CA GLN A 38 9.81 7.21 0.32
C GLN A 38 9.16 5.82 0.18
N LEU A 39 8.89 5.13 1.30
CA LEU A 39 8.21 3.83 1.26
C LEU A 39 6.77 3.94 0.73
N PHE A 40 5.96 4.87 1.23
CA PHE A 40 4.60 5.04 0.69
C PHE A 40 4.62 5.40 -0.79
N SER A 41 5.52 6.30 -1.20
CA SER A 41 5.68 6.63 -2.62
C SER A 41 6.09 5.42 -3.47
N ALA A 42 7.12 4.67 -3.05
CA ALA A 42 7.58 3.49 -3.76
C ALA A 42 6.49 2.40 -3.85
N GLY A 43 5.73 2.19 -2.77
CA GLY A 43 4.60 1.27 -2.75
C GLY A 43 3.52 1.67 -3.75
N PHE A 44 3.14 2.95 -3.79
CA PHE A 44 2.13 3.42 -4.75
C PHE A 44 2.62 3.51 -6.19
N ILE A 45 3.92 3.67 -6.43
CA ILE A 45 4.50 3.51 -7.77
C ILE A 45 4.42 2.05 -8.21
N ALA A 46 4.79 1.10 -7.35
CA ALA A 46 4.65 -0.32 -7.66
C ALA A 46 3.18 -0.68 -7.92
N TRP A 47 2.25 -0.19 -7.10
CA TRP A 47 0.81 -0.34 -7.34
C TRP A 47 0.39 0.23 -8.70
N SER A 48 0.82 1.45 -9.02
CA SER A 48 0.54 2.10 -10.30
C SER A 48 1.00 1.24 -11.47
N LEU A 49 2.24 0.74 -11.43
CA LEU A 49 2.79 -0.10 -12.49
C LEU A 49 1.99 -1.39 -12.65
N SER A 50 1.62 -2.04 -11.53
CA SER A 50 0.73 -3.19 -11.54
C SER A 50 -0.57 -2.90 -12.28
N MET A 51 -1.23 -1.78 -11.97
CA MET A 51 -2.52 -1.43 -12.59
C MET A 51 -2.39 -1.10 -14.08
N VAL A 52 -1.36 -0.32 -14.46
CA VAL A 52 -1.12 0.00 -15.87
C VAL A 52 -0.84 -1.26 -16.68
N PHE A 53 0.03 -2.15 -16.19
CA PHE A 53 0.32 -3.40 -16.88
C PHE A 53 -0.91 -4.29 -16.98
N ASN A 54 -1.72 -4.38 -15.92
CA ASN A 54 -2.96 -5.15 -15.94
C ASN A 54 -3.93 -4.65 -17.03
N GLY A 55 -4.01 -3.33 -17.22
CA GLY A 55 -4.84 -2.76 -18.29
C GLY A 55 -4.26 -2.99 -19.70
N ILE A 56 -2.93 -3.00 -19.85
CA ILE A 56 -2.27 -3.25 -21.14
C ILE A 56 -2.44 -4.70 -21.59
N VAL A 57 -2.47 -5.65 -20.66
CA VAL A 57 -2.56 -7.10 -20.92
C VAL A 57 -3.65 -7.43 -21.96
N PHE A 58 -4.89 -6.97 -21.74
CA PHE A 58 -6.00 -7.35 -22.62
C PHE A 58 -5.97 -6.64 -23.98
N ALA A 59 -5.39 -5.44 -24.04
CA ALA A 59 -5.16 -4.74 -25.30
C ALA A 59 -4.14 -5.50 -26.18
N VAL A 60 -3.04 -5.95 -25.57
CA VAL A 60 -1.94 -6.64 -26.26
C VAL A 60 -2.26 -8.10 -26.57
N ALA A 61 -3.07 -8.77 -25.74
CA ALA A 61 -3.46 -10.17 -25.94
C ALA A 61 -4.06 -10.44 -27.32
N SER A 62 -4.77 -9.45 -27.89
CA SER A 62 -5.33 -9.51 -29.25
C SER A 62 -4.28 -9.62 -30.37
N ARG A 63 -3.03 -9.24 -30.10
CA ARG A 63 -1.90 -9.24 -31.04
C ARG A 63 -0.87 -10.32 -30.71
N SER A 64 -0.59 -10.53 -29.43
CA SER A 64 0.36 -11.54 -28.97
C SER A 64 0.06 -11.98 -27.54
N LEU A 65 -0.28 -13.26 -27.38
CA LEU A 65 -0.51 -13.87 -26.07
C LEU A 65 0.78 -13.92 -25.25
N THR A 66 1.92 -14.18 -25.90
CA THR A 66 3.24 -14.20 -25.24
C THR A 66 3.57 -12.85 -24.61
N VAL A 67 3.38 -11.75 -25.35
CA VAL A 67 3.66 -10.41 -24.83
C VAL A 67 2.66 -10.03 -23.75
N ALA A 68 1.39 -10.42 -23.89
CA ALA A 68 0.39 -10.21 -22.84
C ALA A 68 0.76 -10.93 -21.53
N ASN A 69 1.32 -12.15 -21.61
CA ASN A 69 1.79 -12.89 -20.44
C ASN A 69 3.00 -12.23 -19.77
N ILE A 70 3.93 -11.63 -20.53
CA ILE A 70 5.01 -10.82 -19.94
C ILE A 70 4.44 -9.65 -19.12
N PHE A 71 3.45 -8.93 -19.66
CA PHE A 71 2.79 -7.86 -18.92
C PHE A 71 1.99 -8.38 -17.71
N ARG A 72 1.44 -9.60 -17.81
CA ARG A 72 0.75 -10.24 -16.68
C ARG A 72 1.73 -10.58 -15.56
N ASP A 73 2.89 -11.14 -15.88
CA ASP A 73 3.94 -11.44 -14.90
C ASP A 73 4.41 -10.17 -14.19
N LEU A 74 4.66 -9.10 -14.95
CA LEU A 74 5.00 -7.79 -14.39
C LEU A 74 3.88 -7.26 -13.47
N THR A 75 2.63 -7.40 -13.88
CA THR A 75 1.47 -7.03 -13.05
C THR A 75 1.54 -7.72 -11.68
N VAL A 76 1.74 -9.04 -11.67
CA VAL A 76 1.81 -9.83 -10.44
C VAL A 76 2.98 -9.39 -9.56
N VAL A 77 4.17 -9.27 -10.14
CA VAL A 77 5.39 -8.85 -9.43
C VAL A 77 5.21 -7.49 -8.77
N PHE A 78 4.72 -6.50 -9.51
CA PHE A 78 4.54 -5.15 -8.99
C PHE A 78 3.40 -5.04 -7.96
N GLY A 79 2.34 -5.83 -8.12
CA GLY A 79 1.25 -5.92 -7.14
C GLY A 79 1.73 -6.46 -5.80
N ILE A 80 2.48 -7.57 -5.82
CA ILE A 80 3.07 -8.16 -4.61
C ILE A 80 4.09 -7.19 -4.01
N LEU A 81 5.02 -6.66 -4.79
CA LEU A 81 6.04 -5.72 -4.30
C LEU A 81 5.41 -4.50 -3.62
N SER A 82 4.31 -3.97 -4.16
CA SER A 82 3.56 -2.88 -3.54
C SER A 82 3.08 -3.24 -2.13
N ALA A 83 2.44 -4.41 -1.96
CA ALA A 83 1.94 -4.85 -0.67
C ALA A 83 3.06 -4.99 0.38
N PHE A 84 4.22 -5.49 -0.04
CA PHE A 84 5.40 -5.62 0.82
C PHE A 84 5.96 -4.26 1.26
N ILE A 85 6.08 -3.31 0.33
CA ILE A 85 6.57 -1.96 0.63
C ILE A 85 5.59 -1.23 1.57
N LEU A 86 4.29 -1.35 1.31
CA LEU A 86 3.24 -0.78 2.15
C LEU A 86 3.24 -1.41 3.54
N PHE A 87 3.42 -2.72 3.65
CA PHE A 87 3.62 -3.40 4.93
C PHE A 87 4.85 -2.87 5.68
N ALA A 88 6.00 -2.72 5.00
CA ALA A 88 7.19 -2.13 5.61
C ALA A 88 6.92 -0.70 6.11
N ALA A 89 6.13 0.09 5.39
CA ALA A 89 5.73 1.42 5.84
C ALA A 89 4.87 1.36 7.12
N ALA A 90 3.90 0.45 7.20
CA ALA A 90 3.09 0.24 8.40
C ALA A 90 3.92 -0.26 9.59
N TYR A 91 4.85 -1.19 9.33
CA TYR A 91 5.83 -1.69 10.31
C TYR A 91 6.67 -0.54 10.88
N GLY A 92 7.21 0.33 10.03
CA GLY A 92 7.97 1.51 10.46
C GLY A 92 7.13 2.56 11.20
N ILE A 93 5.81 2.60 10.99
CA ILE A 93 4.89 3.43 11.79
C ILE A 93 4.70 2.83 13.19
N TYR A 94 4.56 1.51 13.29
CA TYR A 94 4.30 0.82 14.55
C TYR A 94 5.56 0.72 15.44
N PHE A 95 6.67 0.20 14.90
CA PHE A 95 7.93 0.00 15.64
C PHE A 95 8.87 1.22 15.59
N GLY A 96 8.55 2.24 14.80
CA GLY A 96 9.40 3.42 14.61
C GLY A 96 10.37 3.29 13.44
N ALA A 97 10.88 4.43 12.95
CA ALA A 97 11.69 4.47 11.72
C ALA A 97 13.05 3.76 11.85
N GLU A 98 13.55 3.56 13.07
CA GLU A 98 14.81 2.86 13.36
C GLU A 98 14.69 1.35 13.14
N SER A 99 13.48 0.80 13.27
CA SER A 99 13.19 -0.61 12.99
C SER A 99 13.29 -0.97 11.50
N LEU A 100 13.33 0.03 10.62
CA LEU A 100 13.53 -0.13 9.18
C LEU A 100 15.01 -0.33 8.87
N ASN A 101 15.46 -1.57 9.03
CA ASN A 101 16.84 -2.00 8.78
C ASN A 101 16.95 -2.89 7.53
N TRP A 102 18.20 -3.15 7.12
CA TRP A 102 18.50 -3.93 5.93
C TRP A 102 18.02 -5.39 6.03
N LEU A 103 18.04 -5.99 7.23
CA LEU A 103 17.57 -7.36 7.45
C LEU A 103 16.09 -7.50 7.15
N LEU A 104 15.27 -6.53 7.58
CA LEU A 104 13.85 -6.48 7.24
C LEU A 104 13.66 -6.39 5.73
N TYR A 105 14.37 -5.48 5.06
CA TYR A 105 14.23 -5.30 3.61
C TYR A 105 14.64 -6.55 2.82
N ILE A 106 15.76 -7.19 3.16
CA ILE A 106 16.21 -8.42 2.50
C ILE A 106 15.18 -9.53 2.70
N SER A 107 14.69 -9.71 3.92
CA SER A 107 13.68 -10.74 4.22
C SER A 107 12.41 -10.52 3.41
N LEU A 108 11.93 -9.27 3.36
CA LEU A 108 10.75 -8.90 2.58
C LEU A 108 10.97 -9.08 1.07
N ILE A 109 12.13 -8.72 0.54
CA ILE A 109 12.46 -8.89 -0.89
C ILE A 109 12.53 -10.38 -1.27
N VAL A 110 13.16 -11.21 -0.44
CA VAL A 110 13.27 -12.65 -0.70
C VAL A 110 11.88 -13.30 -0.71
N ILE A 111 11.05 -13.01 0.30
CA ILE A 111 9.68 -13.53 0.34
C ILE A 111 8.89 -13.00 -0.86
N ALA A 112 8.96 -11.71 -1.17
CA ALA A 112 8.26 -11.14 -2.32
C ALA A 112 8.69 -11.79 -3.65
N GLY A 113 9.98 -12.06 -3.83
CA GLY A 113 10.52 -12.72 -5.02
C GLY A 113 9.99 -14.15 -5.18
N VAL A 114 10.00 -14.94 -4.12
CA VAL A 114 9.45 -16.31 -4.12
C VAL A 114 7.95 -16.27 -4.45
N LEU A 115 7.19 -15.44 -3.74
CA LEU A 115 5.74 -15.34 -3.92
C LEU A 115 5.36 -14.81 -5.32
N SER A 116 6.15 -13.89 -5.86
CA SER A 116 5.95 -13.39 -7.23
C SER A 116 6.24 -14.45 -8.29
N GLY A 117 7.29 -15.27 -8.09
CA GLY A 117 7.57 -16.40 -8.97
C GLY A 117 6.43 -17.43 -8.98
N PHE A 118 5.91 -17.79 -7.81
CA PHE A 118 4.74 -18.66 -7.71
C PHE A 118 3.50 -18.03 -8.36
N GLY A 119 3.25 -16.74 -8.14
CA GLY A 119 2.12 -16.04 -8.75
C GLY A 119 2.18 -16.01 -10.28
N ALA A 120 3.31 -15.59 -10.85
CA ALA A 120 3.52 -15.48 -12.31
C ALA A 120 3.33 -16.82 -13.03
N VAL A 121 3.87 -17.91 -12.48
CA VAL A 121 3.73 -19.25 -13.07
C VAL A 121 2.28 -19.77 -13.03
N ASN A 122 1.46 -19.26 -12.12
CA ASN A 122 0.08 -19.72 -11.94
C ASN A 122 -0.97 -18.74 -12.48
N ASP A 123 -0.60 -17.56 -12.96
CA ASP A 123 -1.56 -16.55 -13.39
C ASP A 123 -1.19 -16.00 -14.77
N TRP A 124 -1.75 -16.62 -15.81
CA TRP A 124 -1.49 -16.27 -17.20
C TRP A 124 -2.78 -15.92 -17.95
N VAL A 125 -2.61 -15.23 -19.07
CA VAL A 125 -3.67 -14.83 -19.99
C VAL A 125 -3.96 -15.99 -20.93
N THR A 126 -5.23 -16.29 -21.10
CA THR A 126 -5.74 -17.31 -22.01
C THR A 126 -6.96 -16.81 -22.77
N GLN A 127 -7.36 -17.52 -23.83
CA GLN A 127 -8.59 -17.23 -24.56
C GLN A 127 -9.80 -17.62 -23.71
N ASP A 128 -10.86 -16.82 -23.76
CA ASP A 128 -12.08 -17.03 -22.96
C ASP A 128 -13.08 -18.02 -23.59
N GLY A 129 -12.81 -18.53 -24.79
CA GLY A 129 -13.70 -19.40 -25.56
C GLY A 129 -14.86 -18.67 -26.27
N LEU A 130 -15.01 -17.36 -26.06
CA LEU A 130 -16.03 -16.49 -26.67
C LEU A 130 -15.41 -15.45 -27.62
N GLY A 131 -14.14 -15.65 -27.99
CA GLY A 131 -13.40 -14.77 -28.92
C GLY A 131 -12.67 -13.60 -28.25
N GLY A 132 -12.67 -13.54 -26.91
CA GLY A 132 -11.92 -12.61 -26.08
C GLY A 132 -10.78 -13.28 -25.29
N PHE A 133 -10.34 -12.60 -24.24
CA PHE A 133 -9.20 -13.01 -23.40
C PHE A 133 -9.56 -12.82 -21.94
N LYS A 134 -9.09 -13.75 -21.10
CA LYS A 134 -9.22 -13.70 -19.65
C LYS A 134 -7.92 -14.15 -18.98
N THR A 135 -7.74 -13.82 -17.71
CA THR A 135 -6.70 -14.46 -16.89
C THR A 135 -7.16 -15.85 -16.47
N THR A 136 -6.24 -16.77 -16.21
CA THR A 136 -6.59 -18.12 -15.77
C THR A 136 -7.39 -18.10 -14.47
N ASP A 137 -8.56 -18.72 -14.50
CA ASP A 137 -9.40 -18.95 -13.33
C ASP A 137 -8.91 -20.14 -12.48
N ASN A 138 -7.60 -20.36 -12.38
CA ASN A 138 -7.11 -21.37 -11.47
C ASN A 138 -7.13 -20.80 -10.03
N LEU A 139 -7.57 -21.64 -9.09
CA LEU A 139 -7.68 -21.25 -7.69
C LEU A 139 -6.30 -20.86 -7.13
N VAL A 140 -5.24 -21.55 -7.57
CA VAL A 140 -3.85 -21.33 -7.14
C VAL A 140 -3.34 -19.94 -7.55
N GLY A 141 -3.52 -19.52 -8.80
CA GLY A 141 -3.11 -18.20 -9.29
C GLY A 141 -3.85 -17.09 -8.58
N LYS A 142 -5.17 -17.21 -8.42
CA LYS A 142 -5.98 -16.25 -7.64
C LYS A 142 -5.55 -16.17 -6.17
N ILE A 143 -5.29 -17.31 -5.53
CA ILE A 143 -4.75 -17.37 -4.16
C ILE A 143 -3.40 -16.64 -4.09
N CYS A 144 -2.46 -16.97 -4.99
CA CYS A 144 -1.13 -16.38 -4.96
C CYS A 144 -1.14 -14.88 -5.24
N THR A 145 -1.90 -14.39 -6.21
CA THR A 145 -1.85 -12.97 -6.58
C THR A 145 -2.70 -12.08 -5.65
N GLN A 146 -3.78 -12.61 -5.09
CA GLN A 146 -4.73 -11.84 -4.29
C GLN A 146 -4.62 -12.09 -2.79
N ILE A 147 -4.53 -13.35 -2.33
CA ILE A 147 -4.48 -13.65 -0.89
C ILE A 147 -3.16 -13.18 -0.29
N ILE A 148 -2.04 -13.34 -1.00
CA ILE A 148 -0.74 -12.85 -0.51
C ILE A 148 -0.78 -11.35 -0.28
N THR A 149 -1.19 -10.60 -1.31
CA THR A 149 -1.41 -9.16 -1.24
C THR A 149 -2.36 -8.80 -0.09
N ALA A 150 -3.48 -9.52 0.04
CA ALA A 150 -4.45 -9.31 1.11
C ALA A 150 -3.87 -9.55 2.51
N VAL A 151 -3.10 -10.62 2.72
CA VAL A 151 -2.46 -10.95 4.00
C VAL A 151 -1.53 -9.82 4.44
N PHE A 152 -0.69 -9.30 3.54
CA PHE A 152 0.21 -8.19 3.89
C PHE A 152 -0.53 -6.88 4.17
N VAL A 153 -1.57 -6.57 3.40
CA VAL A 153 -2.39 -5.36 3.62
C VAL A 153 -3.20 -5.50 4.92
N ILE A 154 -3.73 -6.67 5.23
CA ILE A 154 -4.44 -6.96 6.50
C ILE A 154 -3.47 -6.86 7.68
N ALA A 155 -2.29 -7.49 7.59
CA ALA A 155 -1.27 -7.42 8.64
C ALA A 155 -0.81 -5.96 8.88
N ALA A 156 -0.60 -5.19 7.81
CA ALA A 156 -0.30 -3.77 7.88
C ALA A 156 -1.42 -3.00 8.60
N ASN A 157 -2.69 -3.28 8.26
CA ASN A 157 -3.82 -2.62 8.89
C ASN A 157 -3.95 -2.98 10.38
N VAL A 158 -3.70 -4.24 10.75
CA VAL A 158 -3.66 -4.68 12.16
C VAL A 158 -2.59 -3.91 12.93
N LEU A 159 -1.37 -3.79 12.40
CA LEU A 159 -0.32 -2.99 13.02
C LEU A 159 -0.77 -1.53 13.21
N LEU A 160 -1.39 -0.92 12.21
CA LEU A 160 -1.89 0.45 12.30
C LEU A 160 -3.02 0.62 13.32
N ILE A 161 -3.92 -0.35 13.44
CA ILE A 161 -4.98 -0.37 14.47
C ILE A 161 -4.35 -0.43 15.86
N LEU A 162 -3.33 -1.28 16.05
CA LEU A 162 -2.60 -1.35 17.30
C LEU A 162 -1.89 -0.02 17.61
N THR A 163 -1.24 0.62 16.63
CA THR A 163 -0.65 1.98 16.78
C THR A 163 -1.71 3.01 17.15
N TYR A 164 -2.89 2.96 16.51
CA TYR A 164 -3.99 3.89 16.75
C TYR A 164 -4.48 3.79 18.20
N ARG A 165 -4.60 2.56 18.72
CA ARG A 165 -5.05 2.29 20.09
C ARG A 165 -4.00 2.70 21.13
N SER A 166 -2.71 2.48 20.85
CA SER A 166 -1.62 2.81 21.79
C SER A 166 -1.23 4.29 21.80
N SER A 167 -1.52 5.05 20.74
CA SER A 167 -1.14 6.45 20.62
C SER A 167 -1.91 7.37 21.58
N LYS A 168 -1.18 7.99 22.53
CA LYS A 168 -1.71 9.03 23.43
C LYS A 168 -1.80 10.42 22.79
N ASN A 169 -1.02 10.70 21.75
CA ASN A 169 -1.02 11.99 21.06
C ASN A 169 -2.24 12.11 20.12
N PRO A 170 -3.15 13.08 20.33
CA PRO A 170 -4.36 13.21 19.51
C PRO A 170 -4.08 13.45 18.02
N GLN A 171 -3.04 14.21 17.68
CA GLN A 171 -2.68 14.49 16.29
C GLN A 171 -2.07 13.26 15.61
N ALA A 172 -1.20 12.52 16.32
CA ALA A 172 -0.66 11.27 15.81
C ALA A 172 -1.76 10.21 15.64
N LYS A 173 -2.70 10.15 16.59
CA LYS A 173 -3.86 9.26 16.53
C LYS A 173 -4.77 9.60 15.34
N LYS A 174 -5.05 10.88 15.09
CA LYS A 174 -5.79 11.33 13.89
C LYS A 174 -5.08 10.93 12.60
N ARG A 175 -3.76 11.12 12.52
CA ARG A 175 -2.95 10.73 11.36
C ARG A 175 -2.99 9.21 11.11
N VAL A 176 -2.76 8.40 12.14
CA VAL A 176 -2.81 6.93 12.03
C VAL A 176 -4.24 6.46 11.71
N GLY A 177 -5.27 7.14 12.23
CA GLY A 177 -6.67 6.85 11.89
C GLY A 177 -6.95 6.92 10.39
N TYR A 178 -6.43 7.94 9.70
CA TYR A 178 -6.52 8.02 8.23
C TYR A 178 -5.80 6.87 7.52
N PHE A 179 -4.67 6.40 8.05
CA PHE A 179 -4.00 5.21 7.52
C PHE A 179 -4.85 3.95 7.72
N VAL A 180 -5.41 3.73 8.91
CA VAL A 180 -6.30 2.60 9.20
C VAL A 180 -7.50 2.59 8.24
N ILE A 181 -8.17 3.73 8.07
CA ILE A 181 -9.31 3.83 7.15
C ILE A 181 -8.84 3.55 5.72
N GLY A 182 -7.74 4.17 5.27
CA GLY A 182 -7.21 3.94 3.92
C GLY A 182 -6.87 2.48 3.63
N TYR A 183 -6.21 1.78 4.55
CA TYR A 183 -5.89 0.35 4.41
C TYR A 183 -7.16 -0.50 4.43
N SER A 184 -8.11 -0.16 5.30
CA SER A 184 -9.41 -0.83 5.36
C SER A 184 -10.20 -0.67 4.05
N THR A 185 -10.15 0.51 3.42
CA THR A 185 -10.75 0.74 2.10
C THR A 185 -10.09 -0.15 1.03
N ILE A 186 -8.76 -0.30 1.03
CA ILE A 186 -8.08 -1.21 0.09
C ILE A 186 -8.54 -2.67 0.30
N ILE A 187 -8.68 -3.10 1.56
CA ILE A 187 -9.19 -4.44 1.90
C ILE A 187 -10.61 -4.63 1.38
N ILE A 188 -11.48 -3.64 1.52
CA ILE A 188 -12.84 -3.69 0.94
C ILE A 188 -12.77 -3.86 -0.58
N GLY A 189 -11.88 -3.14 -1.27
CA GLY A 189 -11.70 -3.32 -2.71
C GLY A 189 -11.25 -4.74 -3.10
N LEU A 190 -10.33 -5.33 -2.33
CA LEU A 190 -9.92 -6.73 -2.51
C LEU A 190 -11.10 -7.70 -2.28
N LEU A 191 -11.92 -7.47 -1.25
CA LEU A 191 -13.11 -8.28 -0.97
C LEU A 191 -14.13 -8.19 -2.11
N MET A 192 -14.37 -7.00 -2.68
CA MET A 192 -15.26 -6.84 -3.83
C MET A 192 -14.79 -7.66 -5.03
N PHE A 193 -13.47 -7.73 -5.26
CA PHE A 193 -12.90 -8.55 -6.33
C PHE A 193 -13.06 -10.06 -6.07
N VAL A 194 -12.93 -10.49 -4.81
CA VAL A 194 -13.20 -11.89 -4.43
C VAL A 194 -14.68 -12.22 -4.61
N ILE A 195 -15.59 -11.34 -4.18
CA ILE A 195 -17.04 -11.53 -4.31
C ILE A 195 -17.46 -11.61 -5.78
N ASP A 196 -16.87 -10.79 -6.67
CA ASP A 196 -17.09 -10.86 -8.12
C ASP A 196 -16.86 -12.26 -8.69
N SER A 197 -15.91 -13.01 -8.11
CA SER A 197 -15.63 -14.40 -8.53
C SER A 197 -16.74 -15.39 -8.17
N PHE A 198 -17.64 -15.06 -7.24
CA PHE A 198 -18.72 -15.93 -6.78
C PHE A 198 -20.12 -15.42 -7.15
N ILE A 199 -20.29 -14.11 -7.34
CA ILE A 199 -21.58 -13.46 -7.56
C ILE A 199 -21.57 -12.72 -8.90
N GLN A 200 -22.11 -13.36 -9.95
CA GLN A 200 -22.20 -12.78 -11.29
C GLN A 200 -23.49 -11.93 -11.45
N ILE A 201 -23.56 -10.78 -10.79
CA ILE A 201 -24.67 -9.82 -10.99
C ILE A 201 -24.47 -9.00 -12.27
N SER A 202 -23.25 -8.49 -12.47
CA SER A 202 -22.86 -7.72 -13.65
C SER A 202 -21.34 -7.68 -13.73
N PRO A 203 -20.74 -7.82 -14.93
CA PRO A 203 -19.29 -7.78 -15.08
C PRO A 203 -18.69 -6.40 -14.74
N TYR A 204 -19.51 -5.36 -14.55
CA TYR A 204 -19.02 -4.00 -14.30
C TYR A 204 -19.10 -3.57 -12.83
N VAL A 205 -20.03 -4.11 -12.05
CA VAL A 205 -20.40 -3.53 -10.74
C VAL A 205 -19.30 -3.72 -9.70
N PHE A 206 -18.91 -4.96 -9.41
CA PHE A 206 -17.88 -5.24 -8.41
C PHE A 206 -16.50 -4.73 -8.82
N PRO A 207 -16.05 -4.87 -10.08
CA PRO A 207 -14.80 -4.26 -10.52
C PRO A 207 -14.78 -2.74 -10.36
N THR A 208 -15.89 -2.05 -10.64
CA THR A 208 -15.99 -0.59 -10.44
C THR A 208 -15.83 -0.22 -8.97
N PHE A 209 -16.52 -0.90 -8.06
CA PHE A 209 -16.39 -0.64 -6.62
C PHE A 209 -14.98 -0.93 -6.10
N ALA A 210 -14.35 -2.01 -6.58
CA ALA A 210 -12.97 -2.34 -6.24
C ALA A 210 -12.00 -1.22 -6.65
N LEU A 211 -12.13 -0.72 -7.89
CA LEU A 211 -11.30 0.37 -8.40
C LEU A 211 -11.51 1.68 -7.62
N ILE A 212 -12.76 2.04 -7.31
CA ILE A 212 -13.06 3.21 -6.47
C ILE A 212 -12.38 3.06 -5.11
N ALA A 213 -12.51 1.89 -4.46
CA ALA A 213 -11.90 1.63 -3.17
C ALA A 213 -10.36 1.72 -3.23
N TRP A 214 -9.75 1.20 -4.29
CA TRP A 214 -8.30 1.25 -4.49
C TRP A 214 -7.75 2.62 -4.85
N VAL A 215 -8.57 3.56 -5.33
CA VAL A 215 -8.20 4.98 -5.47
C VAL A 215 -8.42 5.74 -4.16
N MET A 216 -9.55 5.49 -3.49
CA MET A 216 -9.92 6.18 -2.25
C MET A 216 -8.99 5.84 -1.09
N GLY A 217 -8.52 4.59 -0.97
CA GLY A 217 -7.58 4.17 0.06
C GLY A 217 -6.30 5.02 0.11
N PRO A 218 -5.53 5.12 -0.99
CA PRO A 218 -4.37 5.99 -1.10
C PRO A 218 -4.67 7.47 -0.82
N ILE A 219 -5.80 8.01 -1.29
CA ILE A 219 -6.21 9.40 -1.01
C ILE A 219 -6.38 9.63 0.50
N LEU A 220 -7.06 8.71 1.19
CA LEU A 220 -7.24 8.79 2.64
C LEU A 220 -5.91 8.74 3.38
N MET A 221 -4.99 7.87 2.94
CA MET A 221 -3.64 7.84 3.49
C MET A 221 -2.90 9.15 3.24
N LEU A 222 -3.02 9.75 2.06
CA LEU A 222 -2.41 11.03 1.73
C LEU A 222 -2.91 12.14 2.67
N ILE A 223 -4.21 12.20 2.95
CA ILE A 223 -4.78 13.13 3.94
C ILE A 223 -4.10 12.93 5.30
N GLY A 224 -3.93 11.69 5.74
CA GLY A 224 -3.18 11.34 6.96
C GLY A 224 -1.75 11.90 6.95
N PHE A 225 -1.05 11.89 5.81
CA PHE A 225 0.25 12.54 5.68
C PHE A 225 0.21 14.04 5.88
N TYR A 226 -0.85 14.73 5.44
CA TYR A 226 -0.97 16.19 5.55
C TYR A 226 -1.36 16.69 6.95
N VAL A 227 -1.87 15.82 7.83
CA VAL A 227 -2.13 16.17 9.24
C VAL A 227 -0.83 16.61 9.94
N LYS A 228 -0.79 17.86 10.44
CA LYS A 228 0.36 18.40 11.19
C LYS A 228 0.43 17.76 12.58
N THR A 229 1.41 16.91 12.81
CA THR A 229 1.76 16.43 14.16
C THR A 229 2.79 17.37 14.79
N LYS A 230 2.48 18.02 15.92
CA LYS A 230 3.51 18.66 16.74
C LYS A 230 4.46 17.56 17.23
N SER A 231 5.75 17.70 16.96
CA SER A 231 6.77 16.79 17.45
C SER A 231 6.86 16.91 18.97
N VAL A 232 6.68 15.79 19.67
CA VAL A 232 6.84 15.70 21.14
C VAL A 232 8.29 15.99 21.58
N SER A 233 9.25 16.10 20.66
CA SER A 233 10.63 16.46 20.98
C SER A 233 10.81 17.85 21.59
N SER A 234 9.89 18.79 21.40
CA SER A 234 10.02 20.11 22.04
C SER A 234 9.60 20.09 23.51
N THR A 235 8.70 19.18 23.90
CA THR A 235 8.16 19.15 25.27
C THR A 235 9.10 18.41 26.22
N LEU A 236 9.67 17.29 25.79
CA LEU A 236 10.68 16.55 26.58
C LEU A 236 12.02 17.31 26.69
N ALA A 237 12.42 18.05 25.64
CA ALA A 237 13.60 18.92 25.71
C ALA A 237 13.37 20.09 26.68
N GLN A 238 12.18 20.71 26.67
CA GLN A 238 11.82 21.76 27.63
C GLN A 238 11.67 21.24 29.06
N GLU A 239 11.10 20.06 29.28
CA GLU A 239 11.02 19.46 30.61
C GLU A 239 12.39 19.05 31.14
N SER A 240 13.28 18.48 30.31
CA SER A 240 14.64 18.17 30.76
C SER A 240 15.48 19.42 31.05
N ALA A 241 15.29 20.50 30.27
CA ALA A 241 15.96 21.78 30.50
C ALA A 241 15.42 22.49 31.75
N ALA A 242 14.11 22.50 31.97
CA ALA A 242 13.48 23.07 33.16
C ALA A 242 13.84 22.29 34.44
N MET A 243 13.94 20.97 34.34
CA MET A 243 14.35 20.11 35.45
C MET A 243 15.85 20.28 35.77
N SER A 244 16.69 20.47 34.74
CA SER A 244 18.12 20.80 34.90
C SER A 244 18.32 22.19 35.53
N GLU A 245 17.54 23.21 35.16
CA GLU A 245 17.60 24.55 35.78
C GLU A 245 17.12 24.53 37.23
N SER A 246 16.05 23.78 37.53
CA SER A 246 15.54 23.64 38.89
C SER A 246 16.54 22.95 39.83
N GLN A 247 17.26 21.93 39.35
CA GLN A 247 18.33 21.29 40.11
C GLN A 247 19.53 22.22 40.30
N LEU A 248 19.94 22.98 39.27
CA LEU A 248 21.05 23.93 39.37
C LEU A 248 20.78 25.08 40.35
N LEU A 249 19.52 25.52 40.44
CA LEU A 249 19.08 26.57 41.38
C LEU A 249 19.07 26.08 42.83
N LYS A 250 18.68 24.82 43.08
CA LYS A 250 18.74 24.22 44.43
C LYS A 250 20.19 24.09 44.92
N THR A 251 21.09 23.60 44.08
CA THR A 251 22.51 23.45 44.46
C THR A 251 23.19 24.80 44.74
N LYS A 252 22.83 25.86 44.00
CA LYS A 252 23.33 27.23 44.25
C LYS A 252 22.74 27.89 45.51
N GLN A 253 21.53 27.51 45.92
CA GLN A 253 20.95 27.98 47.18
C GLN A 253 21.57 27.28 48.39
N GLU A 254 21.86 25.98 48.29
CA GLU A 254 22.51 25.22 49.35
C GLU A 254 23.96 25.69 49.58
N GLN A 255 24.71 26.02 48.52
CA GLN A 255 26.09 26.56 48.64
C GLN A 255 26.18 28.00 49.17
N LYS A 256 25.07 28.73 49.33
CA LYS A 256 25.06 30.08 49.93
C LYS A 256 24.72 30.07 51.42
N ILE A 257 24.38 28.90 51.97
CA ILE A 257 23.94 28.73 53.36
C ILE A 257 25.04 28.11 54.24
N GLU A 258 26.13 27.60 53.64
CA GLU A 258 27.41 27.29 54.32
C GLU A 258 28.36 28.49 54.31
#